data_AF-A0A8B7DNW4-F1
#
_entry.id   AF-A0A8B7DNW4-F1
#
_cell.length_a   1.000
_cell.length_b   1.000
_cell.length_c   1.000
_cell.angle_alpha   90.00
_cell.angle_beta   90.00
_cell.angle_gamma   90.00
#
_symmetry.space_group_name_H-M   'P 1'
#
loop_
_entity.id
_entity.type
_entity.pdbx_description
1 polymer ?
#
loop_
_entity_poly.entity_id
_entity_poly.type
_entity_poly.pdbx_seq_one_letter_code
_entity_poly.pdbx_strand_id
1 'polypeptide(L)'
;MYQSFKNSKSKSKTICYTVGRPPWYNSHGQMKEAFLIGLCGGSASGKTTVAKDIIDVLGVPWVVIISLDSFYKVLSHEEHLLAEKSEYNFDHADAFDWKLACETLKKLKEGKSVQ
;
A
#
# COMPACT_ATOMS: atom_id res chain seq x y z
N MET A 1 -49.06 13.37 19.28
CA MET A 1 -47.99 14.06 20.04
C MET A 1 -46.69 13.81 19.28
N TYR A 2 -46.15 14.89 18.69
CA TYR A 2 -44.76 15.16 18.25
C TYR A 2 -43.77 14.01 17.98
N GLN A 3 -42.86 14.07 17.01
CA GLN A 3 -42.68 14.75 15.73
C GLN A 3 -41.39 14.13 15.16
N SER A 4 -41.38 13.85 13.86
CA SER A 4 -40.26 14.01 12.92
C SER A 4 -38.80 13.99 13.46
N PHE A 5 -38.01 13.00 13.03
CA PHE A 5 -36.61 13.24 12.66
C PHE A 5 -36.31 12.49 11.35
N LYS A 6 -36.43 13.23 10.23
CA LYS A 6 -35.70 12.92 9.01
C LYS A 6 -34.22 13.19 9.31
N ASN A 7 -33.33 12.22 9.06
CA ASN A 7 -31.97 12.58 8.71
C ASN A 7 -31.34 11.57 7.75
N SER A 8 -31.06 12.09 6.55
CA SER A 8 -30.08 11.70 5.53
C SER A 8 -29.64 10.23 5.47
N LYS A 9 -30.09 9.53 4.40
CA LYS A 9 -29.53 8.26 3.95
C LYS A 9 -28.09 8.48 3.43
N SER A 10 -27.10 8.49 4.31
CA SER A 10 -25.73 8.12 3.91
C SER A 10 -25.70 6.59 3.78
N LYS A 11 -25.42 6.10 2.57
CA LYS A 11 -25.35 4.66 2.28
C LYS A 11 -24.16 4.06 3.04
N SER A 12 -24.39 3.55 4.25
CA SER A 12 -23.45 2.62 4.88
C SER A 12 -23.30 1.41 3.96
N LYS A 13 -22.16 1.30 3.28
CA LYS A 13 -21.70 0.06 2.68
C LYS A 13 -21.31 -0.88 3.82
N THR A 14 -22.30 -1.45 4.51
CA THR A 14 -22.06 -2.46 5.53
C THR A 14 -21.62 -3.74 4.81
N ILE A 15 -20.30 -3.93 4.70
CA ILE A 15 -19.75 -5.19 4.25
C ILE A 15 -19.83 -6.14 5.46
N CYS A 16 -20.85 -7.00 5.49
CA CYS A 16 -20.98 -8.03 6.50
C CYS A 16 -19.94 -9.13 6.23
N TYR A 17 -18.83 -9.12 6.98
CA TYR A 17 -17.92 -10.26 7.03
C TYR A 17 -18.56 -11.38 7.86
N THR A 18 -18.39 -12.62 7.44
CA THR A 18 -18.81 -13.83 8.18
C THR A 18 -18.46 -13.68 9.66
N VAL A 19 -19.50 -13.74 10.49
CA VAL A 19 -19.45 -13.62 11.95
C VAL A 19 -18.26 -14.41 12.49
N GLY A 20 -17.22 -13.71 12.96
CA GLY A 20 -16.10 -14.28 13.71
C GLY A 20 -14.82 -14.68 12.95
N ARG A 21 -14.72 -14.54 11.62
CA ARG A 21 -13.45 -14.85 10.90
C ARG A 21 -12.87 -13.65 10.15
N PRO A 22 -11.61 -13.27 10.42
CA PRO A 22 -10.96 -12.21 9.66
C PRO A 22 -10.82 -12.52 8.16
N PRO A 23 -10.73 -11.49 7.29
CA PRO A 23 -10.71 -11.65 5.83
C PRO A 23 -9.47 -12.40 5.28
N TRP A 24 -8.43 -12.56 6.10
CA TRP A 24 -7.24 -13.32 5.78
C TRP A 24 -7.39 -14.84 6.00
N TYR A 25 -8.59 -15.36 6.30
CA TYR A 25 -8.87 -16.80 6.36
C TYR A 25 -9.95 -17.22 5.36
N ASN A 26 -9.78 -18.37 4.71
CA ASN A 26 -10.81 -18.97 3.85
C ASN A 26 -11.90 -19.71 4.67
N SER A 27 -12.91 -20.25 3.98
CA SER A 27 -13.97 -21.09 4.59
C SER A 27 -13.40 -22.32 5.31
N HIS A 28 -12.30 -22.88 4.81
CA HIS A 28 -11.60 -24.04 5.38
C HIS A 28 -10.64 -23.70 6.54
N GLY A 29 -10.45 -22.42 6.88
CA GLY A 29 -9.58 -21.98 7.98
C GLY A 29 -8.11 -21.87 7.65
N GLN A 30 -7.76 -21.95 6.37
CA GLN A 30 -6.41 -21.70 5.90
C GLN A 30 -6.22 -20.20 5.68
N MET A 31 -5.01 -19.72 5.96
CA MET A 31 -4.65 -18.33 5.72
C MET A 31 -4.61 -18.07 4.21
N LYS A 32 -5.26 -17.01 3.77
CA LYS A 32 -5.31 -16.60 2.37
C LYS A 32 -4.05 -15.81 2.05
N GLU A 33 -3.33 -16.22 1.02
CA GLU A 33 -2.14 -15.52 0.54
C GLU A 33 -2.48 -14.08 0.12
N ALA A 34 -1.62 -13.13 0.50
CA ALA A 34 -1.78 -11.74 0.12
C ALA A 34 -1.56 -11.58 -1.39
N PHE A 35 -2.38 -10.73 -2.02
CA PHE A 35 -2.26 -10.42 -3.45
C PHE A 35 -1.43 -9.16 -3.65
N LEU A 36 -0.38 -9.26 -4.47
CA LEU A 36 0.50 -8.13 -4.79
C LEU A 36 0.17 -7.60 -6.18
N ILE A 37 -0.06 -6.29 -6.29
CA ILE A 37 -0.30 -5.60 -7.56
C ILE A 37 0.81 -4.57 -7.75
N GLY A 38 1.60 -4.73 -8.81
CA GLY A 38 2.62 -3.75 -9.20
C GLY A 38 2.01 -2.67 -10.10
N LEU A 39 2.17 -1.40 -9.72
CA LEU A 39 1.79 -0.25 -10.54
C LEU A 39 3.05 0.41 -11.11
N CYS A 40 3.33 0.21 -12.39
CA CYS A 40 4.52 0.72 -13.06
C CYS A 40 4.18 1.85 -14.04
N GLY A 41 5.15 2.75 -14.31
CA GLY A 41 4.99 3.87 -15.24
C GLY A 41 5.92 5.04 -14.91
N GLY A 42 6.11 5.97 -15.86
CA GLY A 42 6.99 7.14 -15.69
C GLY A 42 6.56 8.08 -14.55
N SER A 43 7.46 8.94 -14.10
CA SER A 43 7.12 9.97 -13.11
C SER A 43 5.94 10.83 -13.60
N ALA A 44 5.09 11.29 -12.68
CA ALA A 44 3.87 12.06 -12.96
C ALA A 44 2.80 11.36 -13.84
N SER A 45 2.90 10.06 -14.13
CA SER A 45 1.89 9.34 -14.93
C SER A 45 0.56 9.05 -14.20
N GLY A 46 0.41 9.46 -12.93
CA GLY A 46 -0.82 9.28 -12.16
C GLY A 46 -0.97 7.95 -11.41
N LYS A 47 0.09 7.15 -11.27
CA LYS A 47 0.06 5.84 -10.57
C LYS A 47 -0.55 5.92 -9.16
N THR A 48 -0.12 6.90 -8.38
CA THR A 48 -0.58 7.11 -7.01
C THR A 48 -2.06 7.47 -6.96
N THR A 49 -2.55 8.23 -7.95
CA THR A 49 -3.97 8.56 -8.08
C THR A 49 -4.78 7.31 -8.37
N VAL A 50 -4.36 6.52 -9.36
CA VAL A 50 -5.02 5.25 -9.70
C VAL A 50 -5.03 4.28 -8.51
N ALA A 51 -3.93 4.18 -7.76
CA ALA A 51 -3.85 3.35 -6.56
C ALA A 51 -4.89 3.74 -5.50
N LYS A 52 -5.04 5.04 -5.25
CA LYS A 52 -6.01 5.59 -4.29
C LYS A 52 -7.45 5.35 -4.77
N ASP A 53 -7.73 5.62 -6.04
CA ASP A 53 -9.05 5.40 -6.63
C ASP A 53 -9.47 3.92 -6.52
N ILE A 54 -8.54 2.98 -6.76
CA ILE A 54 -8.81 1.54 -6.59
C ILE A 54 -9.19 1.21 -5.14
N ILE A 55 -8.49 1.78 -4.17
CA ILE A 55 -8.77 1.56 -2.73
C ILE A 55 -10.12 2.15 -2.34
N ASP A 56 -10.44 3.35 -2.83
CA ASP A 56 -11.71 4.01 -2.58
C ASP A 56 -12.89 3.22 -3.17
N VAL A 57 -12.70 2.64 -4.36
CA VAL A 57 -13.70 1.79 -5.02
C VAL A 57 -13.88 0.47 -4.25
N LEU A 58 -12.77 -0.17 -3.84
CA LEU A 58 -12.82 -1.39 -3.03
C LEU A 58 -13.51 -1.16 -1.68
N GLY A 59 -13.23 -0.02 -1.04
CA GLY A 59 -13.87 0.38 0.22
C GLY A 59 -13.53 -0.55 1.39
N VAL A 60 -12.32 -1.11 1.41
CA VAL A 60 -11.89 -2.08 2.42
C VAL A 60 -10.59 -1.65 3.12
N PRO A 61 -10.49 -1.79 4.46
CA PRO A 61 -9.37 -1.24 5.23
C PRO A 61 -8.08 -2.06 5.20
N TRP A 62 -8.08 -3.26 4.63
CA TRP A 62 -6.93 -4.16 4.62
C TRP A 62 -6.06 -4.07 3.36
N VAL A 63 -6.24 -3.01 2.56
CA VAL A 63 -5.35 -2.72 1.42
C VAL A 63 -4.25 -1.77 1.89
N VAL A 64 -3.01 -2.07 1.54
CA VAL A 64 -1.85 -1.24 1.86
C VAL A 64 -1.20 -0.79 0.56
N ILE A 65 -0.88 0.51 0.46
CA ILE A 65 -0.05 1.05 -0.61
C ILE A 65 1.39 1.08 -0.11
N ILE A 66 2.31 0.54 -0.91
CA ILE A 66 3.74 0.59 -0.65
C ILE A 66 4.38 1.36 -1.81
N SER A 67 5.10 2.43 -1.51
CA SER A 67 5.87 3.17 -2.53
C SER A 67 7.28 2.62 -2.60
N LEU A 68 7.83 2.49 -3.80
CA LEU A 68 9.23 2.14 -4.00
C LEU A 68 10.17 3.23 -3.49
N ASP A 69 9.69 4.48 -3.42
CA ASP A 69 10.42 5.63 -2.88
C ASP A 69 10.83 5.44 -1.42
N SER A 70 10.11 4.58 -0.66
CA SER A 70 10.49 4.26 0.72
C SER A 70 11.73 3.36 0.83
N PHE A 71 12.20 2.82 -0.29
CA PHE A 71 13.35 1.90 -0.36
C PHE A 71 14.56 2.56 -1.00
N TYR A 72 14.67 3.89 -0.97
CA TYR A 72 15.93 4.55 -1.29
C TYR A 72 17.01 4.15 -0.30
N LYS A 73 18.21 3.88 -0.82
CA LYS A 73 19.38 3.64 0.01
C LYS A 73 19.73 4.89 0.81
N VAL A 74 20.25 4.70 2.01
CA VAL A 74 20.90 5.76 2.76
C VAL A 74 22.17 6.16 2.01
N LEU A 75 22.25 7.43 1.63
CA LEU A 75 23.41 7.96 0.92
C LEU A 75 24.63 7.97 1.83
N SER A 76 25.77 7.56 1.30
CA SER A 76 27.07 7.79 1.94
C SER A 76 27.42 9.28 1.95
N HIS A 77 28.44 9.66 2.72
CA HIS A 77 28.89 11.07 2.79
C HIS A 77 29.28 11.62 1.40
N GLU A 78 29.91 10.80 0.57
CA GLU A 78 30.30 11.18 -0.79
C GLU A 78 29.08 11.34 -1.71
N GLU A 79 28.12 10.42 -1.64
CA GLU A 79 26.87 10.51 -2.41
C GLU A 79 26.00 11.68 -1.97
N HIS A 80 26.03 12.05 -0.69
CA HIS A 80 25.39 13.27 -0.20
C HIS A 80 25.97 14.53 -0.85
N LEU A 81 27.30 14.62 -0.97
CA LEU A 81 27.95 15.75 -1.65
C LEU A 81 27.62 15.80 -3.15
N LEU A 82 27.47 14.64 -3.80
CA LEU A 82 27.01 14.56 -5.19
C LEU A 82 25.53 14.96 -5.33
N ALA A 83 24.67 14.54 -4.39
CA ALA A 83 23.27 14.90 -4.37
C ALA A 83 23.06 16.40 -4.16
N GLU A 84 23.85 17.04 -3.29
CA GLU A 84 23.84 18.51 -3.10
C GLU A 84 24.21 19.25 -4.39
N LYS A 85 25.08 18.66 -5.21
CA LYS A 85 25.47 19.19 -6.52
C LYS A 85 24.52 18.82 -7.66
N SER A 86 23.43 18.10 -7.37
CA SER A 86 22.51 17.52 -8.38
C SER A 86 23.19 16.55 -9.35
N GLU A 87 24.30 15.94 -8.95
CA GLU A 87 25.06 14.96 -9.74
C GLU A 87 24.71 13.50 -9.38
N TYR A 88 23.86 13.29 -8.36
CA TYR A 88 23.37 11.97 -7.98
C TYR A 88 22.08 11.60 -8.70
N ASN A 89 22.05 10.44 -9.34
CA ASN A 89 20.88 9.95 -10.08
C ASN A 89 19.99 9.04 -9.22
N PHE A 90 18.89 9.60 -8.70
CA PHE A 90 17.89 8.86 -7.91
C PHE A 90 17.01 7.91 -8.74
N ASP A 91 16.99 8.02 -10.06
CA ASP A 91 16.21 7.13 -10.93
C ASP A 91 17.02 5.90 -11.37
N HIS A 92 18.30 5.81 -10.99
CA HIS A 92 19.11 4.63 -11.29
C HIS A 92 18.66 3.43 -10.45
N ALA A 93 18.66 2.23 -11.05
CA ALA A 93 18.27 1.00 -10.35
C ALA A 93 19.11 0.76 -9.08
N ASP A 94 20.35 1.24 -9.05
CA ASP A 94 21.24 1.07 -7.89
C ASP A 94 20.90 1.99 -6.71
N ALA A 95 20.10 3.04 -6.90
CA ALA A 95 19.66 3.92 -5.81
C ALA A 95 18.68 3.24 -4.85
N PHE A 96 18.05 2.14 -5.28
CA PHE A 96 17.07 1.39 -4.50
C PHE A 96 17.69 0.21 -3.76
N ASP A 97 17.28 0.01 -2.51
CA ASP A 97 17.56 -1.19 -1.73
C ASP A 97 16.57 -2.30 -2.11
N TRP A 98 16.87 -2.98 -3.21
CA TRP A 98 16.09 -4.13 -3.68
C TRP A 98 16.04 -5.27 -2.68
N LYS A 99 17.07 -5.42 -1.84
CA LYS A 99 17.12 -6.48 -0.84
C LYS A 99 16.07 -6.21 0.23
N LEU A 100 16.06 -5.00 0.79
CA LEU A 100 15.06 -4.57 1.75
C LEU A 100 13.64 -4.64 1.15
N ALA A 101 13.45 -4.13 -0.07
CA ALA A 101 12.16 -4.19 -0.75
C ALA A 101 11.64 -5.63 -0.92
N CYS A 102 12.49 -6.55 -1.40
CA CYS A 102 12.12 -7.95 -1.59
C CYS A 102 11.83 -8.66 -0.26
N GLU A 103 12.63 -8.42 0.78
CA GLU A 103 12.42 -9.01 2.10
C GLU A 103 11.10 -8.52 2.73
N THR A 104 10.81 -7.22 2.61
CA THR A 104 9.57 -6.61 3.09
C THR A 104 8.35 -7.19 2.37
N LEU A 105 8.38 -7.27 1.03
CA LEU A 105 7.30 -7.86 0.25
C LEU A 105 7.08 -9.34 0.57
N LYS A 106 8.14 -10.13 0.78
CA LYS A 106 8.04 -11.54 1.18
C LYS A 106 7.38 -11.68 2.55
N LYS A 107 7.82 -10.91 3.55
CA LYS A 107 7.23 -10.92 4.90
C LYS A 107 5.75 -10.56 4.87
N LEU A 108 5.39 -9.53 4.11
CA LEU A 108 3.99 -9.12 3.94
C LEU A 108 3.14 -10.19 3.28
N LYS A 109 3.69 -10.90 2.28
CA LYS A 109 3.01 -12.02 1.62
C LYS A 109 2.73 -13.20 2.57
N GLU A 110 3.61 -13.40 3.54
CA GLU A 110 3.46 -14.38 4.63
C GLU A 110 2.54 -13.90 5.77
N GLY A 111 2.00 -12.68 5.70
CA GLY A 111 1.17 -12.10 6.75
C GLY A 111 1.95 -11.65 8.00
N LYS A 112 3.27 -11.44 7.86
CA LYS A 112 4.13 -10.91 8.93
C LYS A 112 4.19 -9.39 8.86
N SER A 113 4.23 -8.76 10.03
CA SER A 113 4.46 -7.31 10.13
C SER A 113 5.89 -6.94 9.70
N VAL A 114 6.03 -5.74 9.15
CA VAL A 114 7.28 -5.13 8.71
C VAL A 114 7.35 -3.71 9.29
N GLN A 115 8.57 -3.17 9.46
CA GLN A 115 8.83 -1.79 9.92
C GLN A 115 9.40 -0.96 8.78
#